data_AF-X5QW23-F1
#
_entry.id   AF-X5QW23-F1
#
_cell.length_a   1.000
_cell.length_b   1.000
_cell.length_c   1.000
_cell.angle_alpha   90.00
_cell.angle_beta   90.00
_cell.angle_gamma   90.00
#
_symmetry.space_group_name_H-M   'P 1'
#
loop_
_entity.id
_entity.type
_entity.pdbx_description
1 polymer ?
#
loop_
_entity_poly.entity_id
_entity_poly.type
_entity_poly.pdbx_seq_one_letter_code
_entity_poly.pdbx_strand_id
1 'polypeptide(L)' 'MKREIVIYPLRDSTDWYAIVVQPGRIYGRGPFSYERALTEALRLQREQWPHARIVDQAGHQDGI' A
#
# COMPACT_ATOMS: atom_id res chain seq x y z
N MET A 1 12.35 -19.98 -1.37
CA MET A 1 12.08 -18.94 -0.34
C MET A 1 11.16 -17.89 -0.95
N LYS A 2 9.92 -17.73 -0.47
CA LYS A 2 9.02 -16.67 -0.94
C LYS A 2 9.36 -15.39 -0.20
N ARG A 3 9.67 -14.31 -0.92
CA ARG A 3 9.99 -12.99 -0.35
C ARG A 3 8.67 -12.29 -0.01
N GLU A 4 8.55 -11.79 1.21
CA GLU A 4 7.32 -11.13 1.68
C GLU A 4 7.11 -9.81 0.92
N ILE A 5 5.90 -9.60 0.38
CA ILE A 5 5.49 -8.35 -0.25
C ILE A 5 4.60 -7.62 0.76
N VAL A 6 4.97 -6.40 1.12
CA VAL A 6 4.20 -5.57 2.06
C VAL A 6 3.70 -4.33 1.33
N ILE A 7 2.40 -4.04 1.46
CA ILE A 7 1.79 -2.88 0.83
C ILE A 7 1.30 -1.94 1.93
N TYR A 8 1.76 -0.70 1.89
CA TYR A 8 1.38 0.37 2.81
C TYR A 8 0.45 1.36 2.10
N PRO A 9 -0.87 1.28 2.31
CA PRO A 9 -1.75 2.42 2.08
C PRO A 9 -1.32 3.58 2.98
N LEU A 10 -1.07 4.72 2.36
CA LEU A 10 -0.75 5.98 3.03
C LEU A 10 -1.71 7.04 2.55
N ARG A 11 -1.87 8.07 3.37
CA ARG A 11 -2.57 9.30 2.99
C ARG A 11 -1.72 10.47 3.42
N ASP A 12 -1.55 11.43 2.53
CA ASP A 12 -1.12 12.78 2.87
C ASP A 12 -2.30 13.76 2.82
N SER A 13 -2.03 15.05 2.97
CA SER A 13 -3.04 16.12 3.02
C SER A 13 -4.03 16.14 1.84
N THR A 14 -3.65 15.63 0.66
CA THR A 14 -4.48 15.71 -0.55
C THR A 14 -4.67 14.37 -1.25
N ASP A 15 -3.74 13.43 -1.10
CA ASP A 15 -3.67 12.24 -1.92
C ASP A 15 -3.51 10.96 -1.10
N TRP A 16 -4.00 9.87 -1.69
CA TRP A 16 -3.80 8.50 -1.20
C TRP A 16 -2.64 7.86 -1.95
N TYR A 17 -1.88 6.98 -1.30
CA TYR A 17 -0.77 6.28 -1.94
C TYR A 17 -0.76 4.82 -1.52
N ALA A 18 -0.20 3.96 -2.39
CA ALA A 18 0.26 2.64 -1.99
C ALA A 18 1.77 2.56 -2.20
N ILE A 19 2.52 2.16 -1.18
CA ILE A 19 3.94 1.80 -1.31
C ILE A 19 4.04 0.28 -1.27
N VAL A 20 4.60 -0.30 -2.33
CA VAL A 20 4.89 -1.74 -2.40
C VAL A 20 6.35 -1.96 -2.01
N VAL A 21 6.58 -2.70 -0.94
CA VAL A 21 7.90 -3.00 -0.39
C VAL A 21 8.14 -4.50 -0.46
N GLN A 22 9.34 -4.88 -0.91
CA GLN A 22 9.92 -6.18 -0.61
C GLN A 22 11.20 -5.96 0.21
N PRO A 23 11.70 -6.96 0.95
CA PRO A 23 12.93 -6.83 1.71
C PRO A 23 14.06 -6.23 0.86
N GLY A 24 14.51 -5.02 1.27
CA GLY A 24 15.60 -4.29 0.62
C GLY A 24 15.24 -3.46 -0.61
N ARG A 25 13.96 -3.36 -1.03
CA ARG A 25 13.58 -2.55 -2.21
C ARG A 25 12.12 -2.06 -2.21
N ILE A 26 11.95 -0.78 -2.57
CA ILE A 26 10.65 -0.20 -2.95
C ILE A 26 10.38 -0.53 -4.42
N TYR A 27 9.24 -1.16 -4.70
CA TYR A 27 8.84 -1.58 -6.04
C TYR A 27 8.04 -0.52 -6.79
N GLY A 28 7.29 0.31 -6.07
CA GLY A 28 6.50 1.37 -6.67
C GLY A 28 5.76 2.21 -5.64
N ARG A 29 5.43 3.43 -6.08
CA ARG A 29 4.55 4.38 -5.38
C ARG A 29 3.57 4.91 -6.42
N GLY A 30 2.27 4.72 -6.19
CA GLY A 30 1.21 5.27 -7.04
C GLY A 30 0.35 6.25 -6.25
N PRO A 31 0.21 7.52 -6.69
CA PRO A 31 -0.80 8.42 -6.13
C PRO A 31 -2.20 8.01 -6.60
N PHE A 32 -3.17 8.15 -5.72
CA PHE A 32 -4.58 7.90 -5.94
C PHE A 32 -5.37 9.11 -5.44
N SER A 33 -6.14 9.75 -6.32
CA SER A 33 -6.90 10.96 -5.97
C SER A 33 -8.07 10.69 -5.01
N TYR A 34 -8.47 9.42 -4.84
CA TYR A 34 -9.59 9.02 -3.99
C TYR A 34 -9.28 7.71 -3.26
N GLU A 35 -9.78 7.59 -2.04
CA GLU A 35 -9.67 6.37 -1.22
C GLU A 35 -10.19 5.14 -1.97
N ARG A 36 -11.31 5.28 -2.69
CA ARG A 36 -11.90 4.21 -3.49
C ARG A 36 -10.93 3.66 -4.55
N ALA A 37 -10.11 4.52 -5.15
CA ALA A 37 -9.12 4.10 -6.15
C ALA A 37 -7.96 3.33 -5.50
N LEU A 38 -7.52 3.75 -4.32
CA LEU A 38 -6.55 3.00 -3.51
C LEU A 38 -7.10 1.62 -3.11
N THR A 39 -8.34 1.57 -2.61
CA THR A 39 -8.98 0.31 -2.20
C THR A 39 -9.09 -0.68 -3.35
N GLU A 40 -9.48 -0.23 -4.54
CA GLU A 40 -9.55 -1.08 -5.73
C GLU A 40 -8.16 -1.57 -6.18
N ALA A 41 -7.14 -0.70 -6.12
CA ALA A 41 -5.77 -1.09 -6.44
C ALA A 41 -5.23 -2.15 -5.46
N LEU A 42 -5.52 -2.02 -4.16
CA LEU A 42 -5.17 -3.02 -3.14
C LEU A 42 -5.88 -4.36 -3.37
N ARG A 43 -7.16 -4.32 -3.80
CA ARG A 43 -7.93 -5.51 -4.16
C ARG A 43 -7.26 -6.26 -5.31
N LEU A 44 -6.93 -5.57 -6.40
CA LEU A 44 -6.24 -6.15 -7.56
C LEU A 44 -4.85 -6.68 -7.20
N GLN A 45 -4.11 -5.97 -6.35
CA GLN A 45 -2.80 -6.44 -5.87
C GLN A 45 -2.91 -7.71 -5.02
N ARG A 46 -3.98 -7.88 -4.23
CA ARG A 46 -4.23 -9.14 -3.51
C ARG A 46 -4.55 -10.30 -4.44
N GLU A 47 -5.26 -10.05 -5.54
CA GLU A 47 -5.51 -11.08 -6.55
C GLU A 47 -4.21 -11.51 -7.23
N GLN A 48 -3.35 -10.55 -7.58
CA GLN A 48 -2.06 -10.83 -8.21
C GLN A 48 -1.04 -11.45 -7.25
N TRP A 49 -1.02 -11.00 -5.99
CA TRP A 49 -0.14 -11.48 -4.93
C TRP A 49 -0.95 -11.89 -3.69
N PRO A 50 -1.53 -13.11 -3.68
CA PRO A 50 -2.36 -13.58 -2.57
C PRO A 50 -1.65 -13.67 -1.21
N HIS A 51 -0.32 -13.66 -1.24
CA HIS A 51 0.56 -13.71 -0.07
C HIS A 51 1.05 -12.32 0.38
N ALA A 52 0.69 -11.26 -0.35
CA ALA A 52 1.05 -9.91 0.04
C ALA A 52 0.31 -9.50 1.32
N ARG A 53 1.05 -8.92 2.26
CA ARG A 53 0.51 -8.37 3.49
C ARG A 53 0.18 -6.90 3.28
N ILE A 54 -1.08 -6.53 3.40
CA ILE A 54 -1.48 -5.11 3.44
C ILE A 54 -1.44 -4.67 4.89
N VAL A 55 -0.68 -3.62 5.19
CA VAL A 55 -0.58 -3.04 6.52
C VAL A 55 -1.32 -1.71 6.50
N ASP A 56 -2.51 -1.69 7.08
CA ASP A 56 -3.28 -0.45 7.22
C ASP A 56 -2.59 0.48 8.22
N GLN A 57 -2.10 1.63 7.74
CA GLN A 57 -1.50 2.68 8.57
C GLN A 57 -2.50 3.78 8.97
N ALA A 58 -3.81 3.60 8.75
CA ALA A 58 -4.82 4.57 9.18
C ALA A 58 -4.73 4.95 10.69
N GLY A 59 -4.09 4.12 11.52
CA GLY A 59 -3.81 4.42 12.93
C GLY A 59 -2.44 5.05 13.26
N HIS A 60 -1.62 5.41 12.27
CA HIS A 60 -0.27 5.99 12.47
C HIS A 60 -0.16 7.47 12.06
N GLN A 61 -1.30 8.15 11.87
CA GLN A 61 -1.38 9.56 11.47
C GLN A 61 -1.39 10.56 12.64
N ASP A 62 -1.43 10.12 13.90
CA ASP A 62 -1.55 11.02 15.08
C ASP A 62 -0.21 11.64 15.56
N GLY A 63 0.91 11.50 14.83
CA GLY A 63 2.22 11.85 15.38
C GLY A 63 3.35 12.27 14.44
N ILE A 64 3.07 12.71 13.21
CA ILE A 64 4.08 13.39 12.35
C ILE A 64 3.56 14.77 11.96
#